data_AF-A0A357Y3T6-F1
#
_entry.id   AF-A0A357Y3T6-F1
#
_cell.length_a   1.000
_cell.length_b   1.000
_cell.length_c   1.000
_cell.angle_alpha   90.00
_cell.angle_beta   90.00
_cell.angle_gamma   90.00
#
_symmetry.space_group_name_H-M   'P 1'
#
loop_
_entity.id
_entity.type
_entity.pdbx_description
1 polymer ?
#
loop_
_entity_poly.entity_id
_entity_poly.type
_entity_poly.pdbx_seq_one_letter_code
_entity_poly.pdbx_strand_id
1 'polypeptide(L)' 'LVATPCPLCQMQLDMYEPEGRDAIGDTTQMPILHLQQLVGLAMGMSKADIGFDRHVSGKLQLKLG' A
#
# COMPACT_ATOMS: atom_id res chain seq x y z
N LEU A 1 2.09 6.98 3.27
CA LEU A 1 2.51 5.65 2.80
C LEU A 1 3.05 4.88 3.99
N VAL A 2 2.68 3.62 4.14
CA VAL A 2 3.32 2.67 5.07
C VAL A 2 3.96 1.54 4.25
N ALA A 3 5.17 1.14 4.60
CA ALA A 3 5.84 -0.02 4.02
C ALA A 3 6.14 -1.05 5.11
N THR A 4 5.83 -2.31 4.85
CA THR A 4 6.04 -3.41 5.81
C THR A 4 6.76 -4.59 5.17
N PRO A 5 7.74 -5.21 5.84
CA PRO A 5 8.45 -6.37 5.31
C PRO A 5 7.69 -7.70 5.50
N CYS A 6 6.52 -7.68 6.13
CA CYS A 6 5.73 -8.87 6.44
C CYS A 6 4.44 -8.90 5.59
N PRO A 7 4.20 -9.95 4.80
CA PRO A 7 3.02 -10.04 3.95
C PRO A 7 1.73 -10.07 4.76
N LEU A 8 1.75 -10.70 5.94
CA LEU A 8 0.58 -10.73 6.83
C LEU A 8 0.29 -9.33 7.40
N CYS A 9 1.33 -8.57 7.75
CA CYS A 9 1.14 -7.20 8.24
C CYS A 9 0.58 -6.28 7.15
N GLN A 10 1.04 -6.43 5.91
CA GLN A 10 0.45 -5.69 4.78
C GLN A 10 -1.03 -6.04 4.66
N MET A 11 -1.36 -7.32 4.63
CA MET A 11 -2.72 -7.79 4.45
C MET A 11 -3.66 -7.30 5.58
N GLN A 12 -3.18 -7.31 6.82
CA GLN A 12 -3.94 -6.81 7.97
C GLN A 12 -4.16 -5.29 7.90
N LEU A 13 -3.12 -4.52 7.57
CA LEU A 13 -3.24 -3.07 7.43
C LEU A 13 -4.13 -2.70 6.24
N ASP A 14 -4.02 -3.38 5.10
CA ASP A 14 -4.89 -3.15 3.93
C ASP A 14 -6.35 -3.46 4.23
N MET A 15 -6.61 -4.50 5.03
CA MET A 15 -7.96 -4.91 5.40
C MET A 15 -8.60 -3.94 6.40
N TYR A 16 -7.85 -3.47 7.40
CA TYR A 16 -8.38 -2.62 8.48
C TYR A 16 -8.20 -1.10 8.24
N GLU A 17 -7.57 -0.69 7.14
CA GLU A 17 -7.44 0.73 6.78
C GLU A 17 -8.79 1.47 6.77
N PRO A 18 -9.88 0.90 6.23
CA PRO A 18 -11.19 1.56 6.25
C PRO A 18 -11.71 1.81 7.67
N GLU A 19 -11.68 0.80 8.54
CA GLU A 19 -12.15 0.90 9.92
C GLU A 19 -11.27 1.84 10.74
N GLY A 20 -9.95 1.80 10.53
CA GLY A 20 -9.00 2.70 11.19
C GLY A 20 -9.24 4.16 10.81
N ARG A 21 -9.52 4.42 9.52
CA ARG A 21 -9.85 5.74 9.01
C ARG A 21 -11.17 6.26 9.58
N ASP A 22 -12.21 5.42 9.60
CA ASP A 22 -13.52 5.77 10.14
C ASP A 22 -13.43 6.07 11.65
N ALA A 23 -12.61 5.32 12.39
CA ALA A 23 -12.41 5.52 13.83
C ALA A 23 -11.80 6.87 14.20
N ILE A 24 -11.02 7.48 13.30
CA ILE A 24 -10.39 8.79 13.51
C ILE A 24 -11.10 9.93 12.77
N GLY A 25 -12.16 9.64 12.02
CA GLY A 25 -12.88 10.62 11.21
C GLY A 25 -12.06 11.21 10.06
N ASP A 26 -11.06 10.49 9.56
CA ASP A 26 -10.27 10.88 8.40
C ASP A 26 -10.96 10.37 7.11
N THR A 27 -10.65 10.94 5.96
CA THR A 27 -11.09 10.47 4.64
C THR A 27 -9.91 10.12 3.73
N THR A 28 -8.69 10.34 4.21
CA THR A 28 -7.45 10.08 3.49
C THR A 28 -7.20 8.58 3.40
N GLN A 29 -7.06 8.06 2.17
CA GLN A 29 -6.64 6.68 1.97
C GLN A 29 -5.12 6.55 2.15
N MET A 30 -4.70 5.63 3.01
CA MET A 30 -3.28 5.37 3.23
C MET A 30 -2.78 4.22 2.35
N PRO A 31 -1.82 4.44 1.44
CA PRO A 31 -1.23 3.34 0.69
C PRO A 31 -0.35 2.48 1.59
N ILE A 32 -0.56 1.17 1.54
CA ILE A 32 0.24 0.16 2.24
C ILE A 32 0.94 -0.71 1.19
N LEU A 33 2.26 -0.84 1.30
CA LEU A 33 3.06 -1.66 0.39
C LEU A 33 3.88 -2.69 1.15
N HIS A 34 4.12 -3.84 0.51
CA HIS A 34 5.21 -4.68 0.92
C HIS A 34 6.55 -3.97 0.68
N LEU A 35 7.53 -4.20 1.54
CA LEU A 35 8.89 -3.65 1.36
C LEU A 35 9.45 -4.01 -0.02
N GLN A 36 9.22 -5.24 -0.48
CA GLN A 36 9.70 -5.71 -1.79
C GLN A 36 9.08 -4.92 -2.96
N GLN A 37 7.81 -4.53 -2.85
CA GLN A 37 7.12 -3.71 -3.86
C GLN A 37 7.74 -2.31 -3.93
N LEU A 38 7.97 -1.69 -2.77
CA LEU A 38 8.62 -0.37 -2.69
C LEU A 38 10.05 -0.41 -3.27
N VAL A 39 10.82 -1.45 -2.93
CA VAL A 39 12.17 -1.64 -3.44
C VAL A 39 12.16 -1.89 -4.96
N GLY A 40 11.23 -2.70 -5.48
CA GLY A 40 11.06 -2.91 -6.92
C GLY A 40 10.78 -1.62 -7.68
N LEU A 41 9.87 -0.78 -7.16
CA LEU A 41 9.59 0.55 -7.71
C LEU A 41 10.83 1.45 -7.72
N ALA A 42 11.61 1.45 -6.62
CA ALA A 42 12.86 2.22 -6.54
C ALA A 42 13.94 1.73 -7.52
N MET A 43 13.88 0.46 -7.94
CA MET A 43 14.76 -0.12 -8.97
C MET A 43 14.23 0.07 -10.40
N GLY A 44 13.14 0.83 -10.59
CA GLY A 44 12.58 1.12 -11.91
C GLY A 44 11.64 0.03 -12.45
N MET A 45 11.19 -0.90 -11.62
CA MET A 45 10.16 -1.86 -12.01
C MET A 45 8.80 -1.16 -12.16
N SER A 46 7.99 -1.62 -13.10
CA SER A 46 6.64 -1.08 -13.30
C SER A 46 5.68 -1.53 -12.19
N LYS A 47 4.56 -0.81 -12.05
CA LYS A 47 3.45 -1.21 -11.14
C LYS A 47 2.92 -2.62 -11.46
N ALA A 48 2.97 -3.03 -12.73
CA ALA A 48 2.58 -4.38 -13.14
C ALA A 48 3.58 -5.44 -12.63
N ASP A 49 4.88 -5.17 -12.73
CA ASP A 49 5.94 -6.10 -12.33
C ASP A 49 5.90 -6.43 -10.83
N ILE A 50 5.53 -5.45 -10.01
CA ILE A 50 5.41 -5.63 -8.54
C ILE A 50 4.01 -6.06 -8.08
N GLY A 51 3.11 -6.38 -9.02
CA GLY A 51 1.75 -6.80 -8.71
C GLY A 51 0.92 -5.75 -7.97
N PHE A 52 1.16 -4.46 -8.22
CA PHE A 52 0.50 -3.34 -7.53
C PHE A 52 -1.02 -3.35 -7.66
N ASP A 53 -1.56 -4.02 -8.68
CA ASP A 53 -2.99 -4.15 -8.88
C ASP A 53 -3.66 -5.14 -7.90
N ARG A 54 -2.88 -5.90 -7.14
CA ARG A 54 -3.35 -6.87 -6.15
C ARG A 54 -2.99 -6.40 -4.74
N HIS A 55 -3.98 -6.35 -3.85
CA HIS A 55 -3.77 -6.11 -2.41
C HIS A 55 -2.93 -4.86 -2.09
N VAL A 56 -3.30 -3.73 -2.69
CA VAL A 56 -2.77 -2.40 -2.33
C VAL A 56 -3.98 -1.47 -2.19
N SER A 57 -4.28 -1.02 -0.98
CA SER A 57 -5.30 0.01 -0.74
C SER A 57 -4.73 1.41 -1.06
N GLY A 58 -5.59 2.39 -1.38
CA GLY A 58 -5.14 3.77 -1.63
C GLY A 58 -4.25 3.99 -2.86
N LYS A 59 -4.27 3.09 -3.86
CA LYS A 59 -3.44 3.12 -5.08
C LYS A 59 -3.35 4.49 -5.78
N LEU A 60 -4.47 5.22 -5.80
CA LEU A 60 -4.61 6.51 -6.49
C LEU A 60 -3.82 7.64 -5.82
N GLN A 61 -3.44 7.47 -4.55
CA GLN A 61 -2.66 8.46 -3.80
C GLN A 61 -1.15 8.34 -4.06
N LEU A 62 -0.69 7.23 -4.64
CA LEU A 62 0.72 6.99 -4.95
C LEU A 62 1.11 7.64 -6.28
N LYS A 63 1.61 8.88 -6.19
CA LYS A 63 2.30 9.59 -7.29
C LYS A 63 3.73 9.06 -7.51
N LEU A 64 3.86 7.74 -7.68
CA LEU A 64 5.11 7.14 -8.15
C LEU A 64 5.09 7.15 -9.68
N GLY A 65 6.08 7.84 -10.24
CA GLY A 65 6.41 7.95 -11.65
C GLY A 65 7.88 7.62 -11.83
#